data_AF-H1L1B8-F1
#
_entry.id   AF-H1L1B8-F1
#
_cell.length_a   1.000
_cell.length_b   1.000
_cell.length_c   1.000
_cell.angle_alpha   90.00
_cell.angle_beta   90.00
_cell.angle_gamma   90.00
#
_symmetry.space_group_name_H-M   'P 1'
#
loop_
_entity.id
_entity.type
_entity.pdbx_description
1 polymer ?
#
loop_
_entity_poly.entity_id
_entity_poly.type
_entity_poly.pdbx_seq_one_letter_code
_entity_poly.pdbx_strand_id
1 'polypeptide(L)'
;MYGTDFFFIPNKFWTIKNETNEYIEVYNNTTQKTLRIKREFLTKVLRKPNIFANRIVVKPSSYALSIPEDLDFDYDLKEYINYGVKSGTAKFSIKAWREKWYSHIYKQIQKKQPYGNIFLPDKVDSAFKHRGVFANYTEKDTIATKNFYILKIKDKEAQKLLTLWFNSTIFLSIFVSMGKKISDRFIRFLGQDYLYGLIPNINNIDNDLKTDMINLFDSIKDKKFPPLKHQFEIDEFSKIRYTLDSLILEAIGIDDIEIQNNIYRYIKKKLI
;
A
#
# COMPACT_ATOMS: atom_id res chain seq x y z
N MET A 1 4.27 -7.47 6.67
CA MET A 1 5.23 -8.60 6.84
C MET A 1 6.68 -8.16 6.72
N TYR A 2 7.60 -8.81 7.45
CA TYR A 2 9.04 -8.55 7.34
C TYR A 2 9.74 -9.73 6.66
N GLY A 3 10.60 -9.43 5.68
CA GLY A 3 11.43 -10.40 4.97
C GLY A 3 12.51 -9.68 4.16
N THR A 4 13.61 -10.36 3.89
CA THR A 4 14.66 -9.89 2.96
C THR A 4 14.14 -9.84 1.52
N ASP A 5 14.91 -9.24 0.60
CA ASP A 5 14.56 -9.16 -0.84
C ASP A 5 14.25 -10.54 -1.46
N PHE A 6 14.93 -11.59 -0.98
CA PHE A 6 14.76 -12.98 -1.41
C PHE A 6 13.30 -13.47 -1.40
N PHE A 7 12.51 -13.07 -0.40
CA PHE A 7 11.12 -13.53 -0.26
C PHE A 7 10.14 -12.85 -1.20
N PHE A 8 10.59 -11.89 -2.01
CA PHE A 8 9.69 -11.14 -2.88
C PHE A 8 10.08 -11.33 -4.34
N ILE A 9 9.09 -11.52 -5.20
CA ILE A 9 9.26 -11.67 -6.64
C ILE A 9 8.38 -10.63 -7.34
N PRO A 10 8.91 -9.79 -8.26
CA PRO A 10 10.31 -9.74 -8.66
C PRO A 10 11.20 -9.16 -7.56
N ASN A 11 12.49 -9.48 -7.64
CA ASN A 11 13.57 -8.90 -6.82
C ASN A 11 14.78 -8.52 -7.69
N LYS A 12 15.91 -8.19 -7.05
CA LYS A 12 17.14 -7.81 -7.74
C LYS A 12 17.62 -8.84 -8.78
N PHE A 13 17.36 -10.12 -8.56
CA PHE A 13 17.89 -11.22 -9.39
C PHE A 13 16.83 -11.85 -10.28
N TRP A 14 15.61 -11.99 -9.75
CA TRP A 14 14.51 -12.68 -10.41
C TRP A 14 13.47 -11.70 -10.94
N THR A 15 13.21 -11.77 -12.23
CA THR A 15 12.15 -11.02 -12.93
C THR A 15 11.03 -11.96 -13.34
N ILE A 16 9.79 -11.47 -13.38
CA ILE A 16 8.64 -12.26 -13.86
C ILE A 16 8.61 -12.15 -15.39
N LYS A 17 8.59 -13.29 -16.09
CA LYS A 17 8.47 -13.37 -17.55
C LYS A 17 7.06 -13.73 -18.00
N ASN A 18 6.42 -14.65 -17.28
CA ASN A 18 5.07 -15.10 -17.58
C ASN A 18 4.31 -15.44 -16.30
N GLU A 19 2.98 -15.35 -16.35
CA GLU A 19 2.09 -15.66 -15.25
C GLU A 19 0.92 -16.54 -15.77
N THR A 20 0.77 -17.74 -15.22
CA THR A 20 -0.37 -18.63 -15.48
C THR A 20 -1.20 -18.82 -14.21
N ASN A 21 -2.29 -19.58 -14.28
CA ASN A 21 -3.08 -19.94 -13.10
C ASN A 21 -2.39 -20.97 -12.18
N GLU A 22 -1.37 -21.67 -12.68
CA GLU A 22 -0.68 -22.75 -11.95
C GLU A 22 0.68 -22.31 -11.39
N TYR A 23 1.41 -21.45 -12.11
CA TYR A 23 2.74 -21.01 -11.73
C TYR A 23 3.04 -19.58 -12.23
N ILE A 24 4.13 -19.01 -11.73
CA ILE A 24 4.80 -17.88 -12.37
C ILE A 24 6.15 -18.34 -12.91
N GLU A 25 6.51 -17.84 -14.08
CA GLU A 25 7.82 -18.08 -14.68
C GLU A 25 8.74 -16.93 -14.31
N VAL A 26 9.84 -17.24 -13.62
CA VAL A 26 10.84 -16.28 -13.18
C VAL A 26 12.17 -16.50 -13.88
N TYR A 27 12.78 -15.42 -14.34
CA TYR A 27 14.07 -15.44 -15.02
C TYR A 27 15.13 -14.72 -14.20
N ASN A 28 16.26 -15.40 -14.02
CA ASN A 28 17.44 -14.85 -13.37
C ASN A 28 18.36 -14.20 -14.40
N ASN A 29 18.49 -12.88 -14.34
CA ASN A 29 19.33 -12.15 -15.30
C ASN A 29 20.83 -12.47 -15.17
N THR A 30 21.27 -12.98 -14.03
CA THR A 30 22.69 -13.31 -13.77
C THR A 30 23.03 -14.71 -14.22
N THR A 31 22.20 -15.70 -13.89
CA THR A 31 22.48 -17.11 -14.23
C THR A 31 21.84 -17.56 -15.54
N GLN A 32 21.04 -16.69 -16.17
CA GLN A 32 20.22 -16.98 -17.36
C GLN A 32 19.30 -18.19 -17.19
N LYS A 33 18.95 -18.55 -15.95
CA LYS A 33 18.05 -19.66 -15.65
C LYS A 33 16.60 -19.17 -15.57
N THR A 34 15.70 -20.02 -16.03
CA THR A 34 14.25 -19.85 -15.87
C THR A 34 13.74 -20.92 -14.91
N LEU A 35 12.91 -20.52 -13.95
CA LEU A 35 12.24 -21.42 -13.01
C LEU A 35 10.73 -21.16 -13.02
N ARG A 36 9.94 -22.19 -12.78
CA ARG A 36 8.49 -22.12 -12.62
C ARG A 36 8.12 -22.32 -11.17
N ILE A 37 7.74 -21.24 -10.50
CA ILE A 37 7.35 -21.29 -9.09
C ILE A 37 5.83 -21.43 -9.03
N LYS A 38 5.36 -22.55 -8.46
CA LYS A 38 3.92 -22.84 -8.30
C LYS A 38 3.20 -21.77 -7.48
N ARG A 39 1.96 -21.50 -7.87
CA ARG A 39 1.06 -20.51 -7.25
C ARG A 39 0.78 -20.77 -5.78
N GLU A 40 0.75 -22.02 -5.38
CA GLU A 40 0.54 -22.42 -3.98
C GLU A 40 1.60 -21.86 -3.02
N PHE A 41 2.81 -21.56 -3.52
CA PHE A 41 3.90 -20.95 -2.74
C PHE A 41 3.93 -19.43 -2.82
N LEU A 42 2.93 -18.80 -3.45
CA LEU A 42 2.99 -17.39 -3.81
C LEU A 42 1.74 -16.66 -3.35
N THR A 43 1.95 -15.56 -2.62
CA THR A 43 0.85 -14.67 -2.25
C THR A 43 1.08 -13.29 -2.82
N LYS A 44 0.10 -12.76 -3.57
CA LYS A 44 0.15 -11.40 -4.12
C LYS A 44 0.34 -10.37 -2.99
N VAL A 45 1.28 -9.43 -3.17
CA VAL A 45 1.69 -8.49 -2.11
C VAL A 45 1.93 -7.07 -2.63
N LEU A 46 1.51 -6.07 -1.85
CA LEU A 46 2.00 -4.70 -2.01
C LEU A 46 3.36 -4.54 -1.35
N ARG A 47 4.39 -4.40 -2.20
CA ARG A 47 5.77 -4.49 -1.77
C ARG A 47 6.37 -3.16 -1.32
N LYS A 48 6.34 -2.14 -2.16
CA LYS A 48 6.97 -0.83 -1.91
C LYS A 48 5.95 0.28 -2.14
N PRO A 49 5.69 1.16 -1.15
CA PRO A 49 4.72 2.25 -1.30
C PRO A 49 4.97 3.18 -2.49
N ASN A 50 6.23 3.38 -2.90
CA ASN A 50 6.56 4.29 -4.01
C ASN A 50 6.08 3.79 -5.39
N ILE A 51 5.89 2.48 -5.55
CA ILE A 51 5.36 1.91 -6.81
C ILE A 51 3.89 2.32 -7.02
N PHE A 52 3.19 2.58 -5.93
CA PHE A 52 1.75 2.84 -5.89
C PHE A 52 1.44 4.31 -5.55
N ALA A 53 2.41 5.20 -5.67
CA ALA A 53 2.33 6.55 -5.13
C ALA A 53 1.36 7.50 -5.88
N ASN A 54 0.78 7.08 -7.00
CA ASN A 54 -0.01 7.93 -7.90
C ASN A 54 -1.38 7.35 -8.29
N ARG A 55 -1.85 6.27 -7.66
CA ARG A 55 -3.14 5.65 -8.00
C ARG A 55 -3.87 5.22 -6.74
N ILE A 56 -5.16 5.56 -6.64
CA ILE A 56 -5.99 5.14 -5.52
C ILE A 56 -6.18 3.63 -5.57
N VAL A 57 -6.71 3.09 -6.67
CA VAL A 57 -6.87 1.65 -6.83
C VAL A 57 -5.65 1.05 -7.52
N VAL A 58 -5.09 0.01 -6.89
CA VAL A 58 -3.86 -0.64 -7.36
C VAL A 58 -4.00 -2.15 -7.39
N LYS A 59 -3.20 -2.78 -8.25
CA LYS A 59 -3.07 -4.23 -8.33
C LYS A 59 -1.66 -4.64 -7.89
N PRO A 60 -1.51 -5.66 -7.04
CA PRO A 60 -0.20 -6.15 -6.64
C PRO A 60 0.54 -6.74 -7.85
N SER A 61 1.69 -6.15 -8.17
CA SER A 61 2.63 -6.60 -9.20
C SER A 61 3.75 -7.47 -8.64
N SER A 62 3.69 -7.82 -7.36
CA SER A 62 4.68 -8.64 -6.68
C SER A 62 4.04 -9.79 -5.93
N TYR A 63 4.84 -10.81 -5.66
CA TYR A 63 4.53 -11.98 -4.86
C TYR A 63 5.45 -12.05 -3.65
N ALA A 64 4.89 -12.49 -2.53
CA ALA A 64 5.63 -12.96 -1.38
C ALA A 64 5.71 -14.49 -1.46
N LEU A 65 6.91 -15.03 -1.28
CA LEU A 65 7.17 -16.46 -1.25
C LEU A 65 6.74 -17.02 0.10
N SER A 66 5.70 -17.84 0.10
CA SER A 66 4.99 -18.38 1.26
C SER A 66 5.04 -19.91 1.24
N ILE A 67 6.20 -20.47 1.59
CA ILE A 67 6.48 -21.91 1.52
C ILE A 67 6.17 -22.60 2.86
N PRO A 68 5.32 -23.64 2.90
CA PRO A 68 5.11 -24.47 4.10
C PRO A 68 6.39 -25.22 4.53
N GLU A 69 6.46 -25.65 5.78
CA GLU A 69 7.66 -26.29 6.35
C GLU A 69 7.88 -27.74 5.94
N ASP A 70 6.80 -28.48 5.72
CA ASP A 70 6.82 -29.94 5.62
C ASP A 70 6.28 -30.39 4.26
N LEU A 71 6.90 -29.87 3.18
CA LEU A 71 6.51 -30.17 1.81
C LEU A 71 7.71 -30.65 1.00
N ASP A 72 7.53 -31.66 0.15
CA ASP A 72 8.55 -32.02 -0.82
C ASP A 72 8.58 -30.98 -1.94
N PHE A 73 9.69 -30.26 -2.02
CA PHE A 73 9.87 -29.21 -3.00
C PHE A 73 10.16 -29.82 -4.37
N ASP A 74 9.48 -29.31 -5.40
CA ASP A 74 9.90 -29.59 -6.76
C ASP A 74 11.30 -29.01 -7.06
N TYR A 75 11.87 -29.43 -8.19
CA TYR A 75 13.20 -29.02 -8.59
C TYR A 75 13.34 -27.49 -8.66
N ASP A 76 12.35 -26.79 -9.20
CA ASP A 76 12.40 -25.35 -9.41
C ASP A 76 12.39 -24.57 -8.09
N LEU A 77 11.57 -24.99 -7.12
CA LEU A 77 11.58 -24.39 -5.80
C LEU A 77 12.89 -24.68 -5.05
N LYS A 78 13.42 -25.91 -5.15
CA LYS A 78 14.74 -26.28 -4.59
C LYS A 78 15.83 -25.39 -5.17
N GLU A 79 15.83 -25.19 -6.48
CA GLU A 79 16.83 -24.36 -7.16
C GLU A 79 16.71 -22.88 -6.78
N TYR A 80 15.48 -22.35 -6.62
CA TYR A 80 15.26 -20.98 -6.15
C TYR A 80 15.83 -20.78 -4.73
N ILE A 81 15.55 -21.71 -3.81
CA ILE A 81 16.06 -21.67 -2.43
C ILE A 81 17.58 -21.80 -2.41
N ASN A 82 18.14 -22.75 -3.16
CA ASN A 82 19.58 -22.97 -3.27
C ASN A 82 20.30 -21.72 -3.82
N TYR A 83 19.71 -21.06 -4.82
CA TYR A 83 20.21 -19.78 -5.30
C TYR A 83 20.25 -18.73 -4.19
N GLY A 84 19.19 -18.64 -3.38
CA GLY A 84 19.12 -17.74 -2.22
C GLY A 84 20.29 -17.91 -1.24
N VAL A 85 20.66 -19.17 -0.98
CA VAL A 85 21.81 -19.54 -0.13
C VAL A 85 23.13 -19.16 -0.80
N LYS A 86 23.37 -19.63 -2.03
CA LYS A 86 24.65 -19.45 -2.75
C LYS A 86 24.94 -17.98 -3.06
N SER A 87 23.92 -17.20 -3.41
CA SER A 87 24.05 -15.76 -3.69
C SER A 87 24.20 -14.89 -2.43
N GLY A 88 23.99 -15.47 -1.23
CA GLY A 88 23.99 -14.73 0.02
C GLY A 88 22.75 -13.84 0.26
N THR A 89 21.78 -13.83 -0.65
CA THR A 89 20.56 -13.01 -0.53
C THR A 89 19.65 -13.46 0.62
N ALA A 90 19.74 -14.73 1.00
CA ALA A 90 19.07 -15.30 2.16
C ALA A 90 19.91 -15.24 3.45
N LYS A 91 21.16 -14.74 3.42
CA LYS A 91 22.10 -14.83 4.56
C LYS A 91 21.53 -14.29 5.87
N PHE A 92 20.88 -13.11 5.82
CA PHE A 92 20.25 -12.53 7.01
C PHE A 92 19.09 -13.38 7.53
N SER A 93 18.29 -13.95 6.62
CA SER A 93 17.17 -14.84 6.96
C SER A 93 17.64 -16.12 7.63
N ILE A 94 18.67 -16.76 7.05
CA ILE A 94 19.30 -17.97 7.59
C ILE A 94 19.84 -17.70 9.00
N LYS A 95 20.55 -16.57 9.19
CA LYS A 95 21.09 -16.21 10.51
C LYS A 95 19.99 -15.95 11.53
N ALA A 96 18.90 -15.28 11.13
CA ALA A 96 17.82 -14.88 12.04
C ALA A 96 16.90 -16.04 12.43
N TRP A 97 16.62 -16.97 11.50
CA TRP A 97 15.59 -18.00 11.68
C TRP A 97 16.10 -19.44 11.63
N ARG A 98 17.40 -19.65 11.36
CA ARG A 98 18.07 -20.96 11.36
C ARG A 98 17.39 -21.97 10.44
N GLU A 99 17.00 -23.12 10.97
CA GLU A 99 16.29 -24.16 10.23
C GLU A 99 14.96 -23.65 9.70
N LYS A 100 14.59 -24.10 8.50
CA LYS A 100 13.32 -23.73 7.84
C LYS A 100 13.09 -22.21 7.69
N TRP A 101 14.18 -21.44 7.59
CA TRP A 101 14.13 -19.98 7.37
C TRP A 101 13.28 -19.58 6.15
N TYR A 102 13.19 -20.43 5.12
CA TYR A 102 12.41 -20.21 3.92
C TYR A 102 10.89 -20.16 4.17
N SER A 103 10.41 -20.74 5.28
CA SER A 103 9.00 -20.74 5.67
C SER A 103 8.61 -19.55 6.55
N HIS A 104 9.52 -18.60 6.77
CA HIS A 104 9.30 -17.46 7.65
C HIS A 104 8.07 -16.62 7.26
N ILE A 105 7.91 -16.31 5.98
CA ILE A 105 6.76 -15.54 5.48
C ILE A 105 5.46 -16.34 5.62
N TYR A 106 5.49 -17.64 5.31
CA TYR A 106 4.33 -18.52 5.51
C TYR A 106 3.84 -18.46 6.96
N LYS A 107 4.74 -18.64 7.94
CA LYS A 107 4.40 -18.51 9.37
C LYS A 107 3.81 -17.14 9.74
N GLN A 108 4.35 -16.05 9.17
CA GLN A 108 3.80 -14.72 9.42
C GLN A 108 2.39 -14.55 8.86
N ILE A 109 2.13 -15.06 7.65
CA ILE A 109 0.81 -15.01 7.02
C ILE A 109 -0.19 -15.78 7.87
N GLN A 110 0.14 -17.03 8.24
CA GLN A 110 -0.73 -17.87 9.07
C GLN A 110 -1.04 -17.24 10.42
N LYS A 111 -0.03 -16.70 11.12
CA LYS A 111 -0.22 -16.11 12.45
C LYS A 111 -0.96 -14.77 12.43
N LYS A 112 -0.65 -13.89 11.46
CA LYS A 112 -1.13 -12.49 11.48
C LYS A 112 -2.36 -12.26 10.61
N GLN A 113 -2.64 -13.19 9.68
CA GLN A 113 -3.67 -13.07 8.65
C GLN A 113 -3.72 -11.64 8.07
N PRO A 114 -2.60 -11.12 7.52
CA PRO A 114 -2.43 -9.69 7.24
C PRO A 114 -3.11 -9.27 5.93
N TYR A 115 -4.34 -9.73 5.71
CA TYR A 115 -5.16 -9.42 4.55
C TYR A 115 -6.03 -8.20 4.81
N GLY A 116 -6.16 -7.35 3.81
CA GLY A 116 -7.08 -6.22 3.78
C GLY A 116 -7.09 -5.55 2.42
N ASN A 117 -7.80 -4.43 2.32
CA ASN A 117 -8.02 -3.73 1.05
C ASN A 117 -7.50 -2.30 1.06
N ILE A 118 -7.25 -1.69 2.24
CA ILE A 118 -6.74 -0.32 2.34
C ILE A 118 -5.34 -0.35 2.94
N PHE A 119 -4.41 0.37 2.29
CA PHE A 119 -3.00 0.37 2.63
C PHE A 119 -2.50 1.79 2.82
N LEU A 120 -1.93 2.06 4.00
CA LEU A 120 -1.36 3.36 4.34
C LEU A 120 0.16 3.22 4.43
N PRO A 121 0.96 4.10 3.79
CA PRO A 121 2.42 4.04 3.86
C PRO A 121 2.93 4.29 5.28
N ASP A 122 3.89 3.50 5.75
CA ASP A 122 4.55 3.71 7.06
C ASP A 122 5.34 5.03 7.10
N LYS A 123 5.94 5.42 5.97
CA LYS A 123 6.76 6.64 5.88
C LYS A 123 6.43 7.39 4.61
N VAL A 124 6.29 8.70 4.74
CA VAL A 124 5.96 9.59 3.63
C VAL A 124 6.90 10.80 3.63
N ASP A 125 7.29 11.22 2.43
CA ASP A 125 7.99 12.49 2.21
C ASP A 125 7.06 13.64 2.60
N SER A 126 7.44 14.50 3.54
CA SER A 126 6.60 15.57 4.06
C SER A 126 6.15 16.57 3.00
N ALA A 127 6.93 16.72 1.93
CA ALA A 127 6.60 17.60 0.80
C ALA A 127 5.86 16.87 -0.34
N PHE A 128 5.58 15.57 -0.20
CA PHE A 128 4.86 14.76 -1.19
C PHE A 128 5.42 14.85 -2.63
N LYS A 129 6.74 15.12 -2.78
CA LYS A 129 7.40 15.44 -4.06
C LYS A 129 7.15 14.43 -5.19
N HIS A 130 6.99 13.15 -4.84
CA HIS A 130 6.77 12.06 -5.79
C HIS A 130 5.51 11.24 -5.48
N ARG A 131 4.59 11.80 -4.68
CA ARG A 131 3.39 11.10 -4.22
C ARG A 131 2.16 11.94 -4.50
N GLY A 132 1.24 11.37 -5.28
CA GLY A 132 -0.07 11.94 -5.56
C GLY A 132 -1.18 11.38 -4.68
N VAL A 133 -1.03 10.18 -4.12
CA VAL A 133 -2.03 9.59 -3.23
C VAL A 133 -1.38 9.12 -1.94
N PHE A 134 -2.07 9.25 -0.82
CA PHE A 134 -1.60 8.74 0.45
C PHE A 134 -2.01 7.29 0.64
N ALA A 135 -3.31 6.99 0.56
CA ALA A 135 -3.84 5.65 0.72
C ALA A 135 -4.05 4.95 -0.62
N ASN A 136 -3.78 3.65 -0.63
CA ASN A 136 -4.06 2.77 -1.75
C ASN A 136 -5.19 1.79 -1.39
N TYR A 137 -5.98 1.40 -2.38
CA TYR A 137 -7.03 0.40 -2.29
C TYR A 137 -6.77 -0.78 -3.24
N THR A 138 -7.09 -2.01 -2.82
CA THR A 138 -7.09 -3.21 -3.68
C THR A 138 -8.47 -3.85 -3.71
N GLU A 139 -8.96 -4.18 -4.91
CA GLU A 139 -10.28 -4.82 -5.08
C GLU A 139 -10.37 -6.23 -4.46
N LYS A 140 -9.22 -6.91 -4.35
CA LYS A 140 -9.09 -8.22 -3.70
C LYS A 140 -8.28 -8.09 -2.43
N ASP A 141 -8.61 -8.90 -1.44
CA ASP A 141 -7.86 -9.03 -0.20
C ASP A 141 -6.39 -9.31 -0.51
N THR A 142 -5.53 -8.40 -0.05
CA THR A 142 -4.10 -8.39 -0.38
C THR A 142 -3.29 -8.21 0.89
N ILE A 143 -2.09 -8.79 0.91
CA ILE A 143 -1.12 -8.60 2.00
C ILE A 143 -0.13 -7.51 1.62
N ALA A 144 0.56 -6.93 2.61
CA ALA A 144 1.60 -5.94 2.36
C ALA A 144 2.86 -6.18 3.20
N THR A 145 3.98 -5.60 2.73
CA THR A 145 5.22 -5.57 3.51
C THR A 145 5.07 -4.64 4.72
N LYS A 146 6.07 -4.63 5.62
CA LYS A 146 6.09 -3.78 6.82
C LYS A 146 6.08 -2.27 6.53
N ASN A 147 6.21 -1.87 5.27
CA ASN A 147 6.19 -0.47 4.85
C ASN A 147 4.76 0.05 4.67
N PHE A 148 3.75 -0.74 5.02
CA PHE A 148 2.36 -0.37 5.02
C PHE A 148 1.69 -0.75 6.34
N TYR A 149 0.76 0.09 6.79
CA TYR A 149 -0.36 -0.30 7.62
C TYR A 149 -1.47 -0.87 6.74
N ILE A 150 -2.21 -1.85 7.27
CA ILE A 150 -3.30 -2.52 6.56
C ILE A 150 -4.55 -2.33 7.42
N LEU A 151 -5.59 -1.74 6.85
CA LEU A 151 -6.90 -1.67 7.52
C LEU A 151 -7.71 -2.89 7.11
N LYS A 152 -8.17 -3.63 8.13
CA LYS A 152 -8.95 -4.86 7.98
C LYS A 152 -10.42 -4.54 8.21
N ILE A 153 -11.09 -4.13 7.15
CA ILE A 153 -12.50 -3.72 7.17
C ILE A 153 -13.25 -4.67 6.25
N LYS A 154 -14.41 -5.19 6.67
CA LYS A 154 -15.20 -6.13 5.85
C LYS A 154 -16.14 -5.43 4.88
N ASP A 155 -16.73 -4.32 5.32
CA ASP A 155 -17.65 -3.52 4.54
C ASP A 155 -16.91 -2.80 3.40
N LYS A 156 -17.34 -3.05 2.16
CA LYS A 156 -16.73 -2.46 0.95
C LYS A 156 -17.03 -0.98 0.80
N GLU A 157 -18.21 -0.51 1.22
CA GLU A 157 -18.55 0.90 1.17
C GLU A 157 -17.66 1.66 2.15
N ALA A 158 -17.60 1.18 3.39
CA ALA A 158 -16.67 1.67 4.40
C ALA A 158 -15.23 1.76 3.89
N GLN A 159 -14.77 0.74 3.15
CA GLN A 159 -13.42 0.76 2.58
C GLN A 159 -13.20 1.90 1.57
N LYS A 160 -14.17 2.14 0.67
CA LYS A 160 -14.09 3.23 -0.32
C LYS A 160 -14.09 4.59 0.37
N LEU A 161 -15.03 4.82 1.28
CA LEU A 161 -15.17 6.07 2.04
C LEU A 161 -13.90 6.39 2.84
N LEU A 162 -13.34 5.42 3.55
CA LEU A 162 -12.10 5.63 4.30
C LEU A 162 -10.90 5.83 3.38
N THR A 163 -10.87 5.19 2.21
CA THR A 163 -9.83 5.47 1.21
C THR A 163 -9.89 6.92 0.73
N LEU A 164 -11.08 7.49 0.55
CA LEU A 164 -11.24 8.91 0.25
C LEU A 164 -10.80 9.79 1.42
N TRP A 165 -11.21 9.47 2.66
CA TRP A 165 -10.75 10.17 3.87
C TRP A 165 -9.23 10.27 3.92
N PHE A 166 -8.51 9.15 3.79
CA PHE A 166 -7.05 9.16 3.86
C PHE A 166 -6.37 9.86 2.67
N ASN A 167 -7.09 10.10 1.57
CA ASN A 167 -6.59 10.86 0.42
C ASN A 167 -7.07 12.32 0.40
N SER A 168 -7.89 12.74 1.36
CA SER A 168 -8.39 14.12 1.49
C SER A 168 -7.31 15.08 1.99
N THR A 169 -7.38 16.33 1.58
CA THR A 169 -6.52 17.39 2.09
C THR A 169 -6.73 17.61 3.60
N ILE A 170 -7.92 17.31 4.13
CA ILE A 170 -8.22 17.34 5.56
C ILE A 170 -7.30 16.36 6.30
N PHE A 171 -7.33 15.08 5.95
CA PHE A 171 -6.44 14.09 6.57
C PHE A 171 -4.97 14.42 6.35
N LEU A 172 -4.60 14.86 5.15
CA LEU A 172 -3.21 15.21 4.84
C LEU A 172 -2.73 16.39 5.70
N SER A 173 -3.60 17.36 5.98
CA SER A 173 -3.28 18.48 6.87
C SER A 173 -3.01 18.00 8.30
N ILE A 174 -3.81 17.06 8.81
CA ILE A 174 -3.60 16.42 10.11
C ILE A 174 -2.27 15.66 10.10
N PHE A 175 -2.03 14.84 9.08
CA PHE A 175 -0.82 14.03 8.96
C PHE A 175 0.46 14.87 8.90
N VAL A 176 0.48 15.95 8.11
CA VAL A 176 1.64 16.85 8.01
C VAL A 176 1.86 17.66 9.29
N SER A 177 0.79 17.94 10.05
CA SER A 177 0.87 18.72 11.29
C SER A 177 1.32 17.88 12.49
N MET A 178 0.76 16.68 12.62
CA MET A 178 0.94 15.82 13.79
C MET A 178 1.93 14.67 13.56
N GLY A 179 2.35 14.47 12.30
CA GLY A 179 3.24 13.39 11.90
C GLY A 179 4.58 13.44 12.64
N LYS A 180 5.01 12.29 13.17
CA LYS A 180 6.32 12.17 13.82
C LYS A 180 7.41 12.32 12.77
N LYS A 181 8.23 13.36 12.90
CA LYS A 181 9.40 13.60 12.05
C LYS A 181 10.46 12.53 12.33
N ILE A 182 10.83 11.76 11.31
CA ILE A 182 11.86 10.70 11.39
C ILE A 182 13.21 11.23 10.87
N SER A 183 13.15 12.15 9.91
CA SER A 183 14.29 12.89 9.38
C SER A 183 13.80 14.20 8.79
N ASP A 184 14.69 15.01 8.23
CA ASP A 184 14.30 16.27 7.58
C ASP A 184 13.29 16.12 6.45
N ARG A 185 13.19 14.92 5.87
CA ARG A 185 12.32 14.64 4.74
C ARG A 185 11.12 13.75 5.08
N PHE A 186 11.24 12.85 6.05
CA PHE A 186 10.25 11.80 6.26
C PHE A 186 9.46 11.99 7.54
N ILE A 187 8.14 11.89 7.41
CA ILE A 187 7.19 11.84 8.52
C ILE A 187 6.44 10.50 8.54
N ARG A 188 5.93 10.13 9.71
CA ARG A 188 5.08 8.95 9.88
C ARG A 188 4.01 9.13 10.95
N PHE A 189 2.98 8.32 10.81
CA PHE A 189 2.12 7.87 11.91
C PHE A 189 2.48 6.43 12.27
N LEU A 190 2.42 6.13 13.56
CA LEU A 190 2.46 4.78 14.10
C LEU A 190 1.03 4.21 14.15
N GLY A 191 0.91 2.89 14.32
CA GLY A 191 -0.40 2.23 14.42
C GLY A 191 -1.33 2.86 15.46
N GLN A 192 -0.79 3.29 16.62
CA GLN A 192 -1.57 3.99 17.65
C GLN A 192 -2.09 5.36 17.19
N ASP A 193 -1.32 6.08 16.37
CA ASP A 193 -1.73 7.39 15.88
C ASP A 193 -2.94 7.27 14.92
N TYR A 194 -3.09 6.12 14.22
CA TYR A 194 -4.29 5.82 13.45
C TYR A 194 -5.46 5.33 14.31
N LEU A 195 -5.19 4.56 15.38
CA LEU A 195 -6.25 4.04 16.26
C LEU A 195 -6.92 5.12 17.11
N TYR A 196 -6.14 6.12 17.53
CA TYR A 196 -6.61 7.25 18.35
C TYR A 196 -6.76 8.55 17.55
N GLY A 197 -6.53 8.48 16.23
CA GLY A 197 -6.65 9.62 15.33
C GLY A 197 -8.10 9.94 15.02
N LEU A 198 -8.31 11.11 14.42
CA LEU A 198 -9.61 11.51 13.90
C LEU A 198 -9.91 10.65 12.66
N ILE A 199 -10.91 9.77 12.78
CA ILE A 199 -11.45 8.97 11.68
C ILE A 199 -12.96 9.22 11.66
N PRO A 200 -13.55 9.56 10.50
CA PRO A 200 -14.98 9.79 10.39
C PRO A 200 -15.76 8.53 10.77
N ASN A 201 -16.82 8.71 11.55
CA ASN A 201 -17.77 7.62 11.80
C ASN A 201 -18.65 7.44 10.56
N ILE A 202 -18.21 6.57 9.65
CA ILE A 202 -18.90 6.20 8.42
C ILE A 202 -20.35 5.73 8.61
N ASN A 203 -20.72 5.23 9.79
CA ASN A 203 -22.11 4.85 10.07
C ASN A 203 -23.04 6.06 10.25
N ASN A 204 -22.48 7.24 10.56
CA ASN A 204 -23.24 8.47 10.79
C ASN A 204 -23.36 9.34 9.53
N ILE A 205 -22.74 8.95 8.42
CA ILE A 205 -22.86 9.63 7.13
C ILE A 205 -24.21 9.20 6.52
N ASP A 206 -25.00 10.17 6.05
CA ASP A 206 -26.27 9.91 5.37
C ASP A 206 -26.06 9.16 4.04
N ASN A 207 -27.09 8.46 3.57
CA ASN A 207 -26.96 7.55 2.43
C ASN A 207 -26.74 8.28 1.10
N ASP A 208 -27.25 9.50 0.96
CA ASP A 208 -27.09 10.30 -0.27
C ASP A 208 -25.63 10.74 -0.38
N LEU A 209 -25.06 11.28 0.69
CA LEU A 209 -23.65 11.63 0.76
C LEU A 209 -22.72 10.42 0.59
N LYS A 210 -23.06 9.26 1.16
CA LYS A 210 -22.32 8.01 0.90
C LYS A 210 -22.31 7.67 -0.58
N THR A 211 -23.45 7.82 -1.25
CA THR A 211 -23.60 7.54 -2.68
C THR A 211 -22.71 8.48 -3.50
N ASP A 212 -22.70 9.76 -3.19
CA ASP A 212 -21.85 10.75 -3.85
C ASP A 212 -20.36 10.50 -3.63
N MET A 213 -19.97 10.11 -2.42
CA MET A 213 -18.60 9.69 -2.13
C MET A 213 -18.21 8.44 -2.93
N ILE A 214 -19.08 7.43 -3.02
CA ILE A 214 -18.80 6.22 -3.81
C ILE A 214 -18.70 6.55 -5.30
N ASN A 215 -19.57 7.40 -5.82
CA ASN A 215 -19.54 7.87 -7.20
C ASN A 215 -18.23 8.60 -7.50
N LEU A 216 -17.78 9.49 -6.59
CA LEU A 216 -16.48 10.14 -6.71
C LEU A 216 -15.36 9.09 -6.73
N PHE A 217 -15.32 8.15 -5.78
CA PHE A 217 -14.32 7.09 -5.74
C PHE A 217 -14.24 6.32 -7.07
N ASP A 218 -15.39 5.87 -7.58
CA ASP A 218 -15.44 5.08 -8.81
C ASP A 218 -15.05 5.89 -10.05
N SER A 219 -15.32 7.21 -10.06
CA SER A 219 -14.88 8.10 -11.15
C SER A 219 -13.36 8.37 -11.17
N ILE A 220 -12.68 8.24 -10.03
CA ILE A 220 -11.24 8.56 -9.90
C ILE A 220 -10.33 7.35 -9.70
N LYS A 221 -10.89 6.15 -9.49
CA LYS A 221 -10.13 4.95 -9.13
C LYS A 221 -8.98 4.60 -10.08
N ASP A 222 -9.17 4.83 -11.37
CA ASP A 222 -8.23 4.51 -12.44
C ASP A 222 -7.36 5.71 -12.88
N LYS A 223 -7.51 6.88 -12.23
CA LYS A 223 -6.71 8.06 -12.55
C LYS A 223 -5.30 7.97 -11.99
N LYS A 224 -4.33 8.52 -12.73
CA LYS A 224 -2.95 8.68 -12.29
C LYS A 224 -2.76 10.10 -11.76
N PHE A 225 -2.68 10.24 -10.44
CA PHE A 225 -2.54 11.52 -9.76
C PHE A 225 -1.10 12.05 -9.86
N PRO A 226 -0.90 13.33 -10.24
CA PRO A 226 0.41 13.96 -10.16
C PRO A 226 0.81 14.15 -8.69
N PRO A 227 2.08 14.47 -8.38
CA PRO A 227 2.48 14.85 -7.03
C PRO A 227 1.52 15.87 -6.40
N LEU A 228 1.28 15.75 -5.09
CA LEU A 228 0.21 16.47 -4.39
C LEU A 228 0.22 17.98 -4.66
N LYS A 229 1.40 18.61 -4.70
CA LYS A 229 1.54 20.05 -5.02
C LYS A 229 0.86 20.41 -6.35
N HIS A 230 1.10 19.64 -7.39
CA HIS A 230 0.57 19.89 -8.73
C HIS A 230 -0.93 19.61 -8.84
N GLN A 231 -1.52 18.86 -7.90
CA GLN A 231 -2.96 18.63 -7.91
C GLN A 231 -3.75 19.91 -7.61
N PHE A 232 -3.15 20.90 -6.96
CA PHE A 232 -3.79 22.20 -6.74
C PHE A 232 -3.56 23.20 -7.89
N GLU A 233 -2.70 22.86 -8.85
CA GLU A 233 -2.31 23.72 -9.97
C GLU A 233 -3.00 23.29 -11.27
N ILE A 234 -3.19 21.98 -11.47
CA ILE A 234 -3.82 21.41 -12.66
C ILE A 234 -5.34 21.39 -12.48
N ASP A 235 -6.07 22.08 -13.36
CA ASP A 235 -7.53 22.29 -13.28
C ASP A 235 -8.33 21.01 -12.98
N GLU A 236 -8.11 19.94 -13.75
CA GLU A 236 -8.77 18.64 -13.53
C GLU A 236 -8.56 18.12 -12.09
N PHE A 237 -7.31 18.09 -11.63
CA PHE A 237 -6.98 17.54 -10.33
C PHE A 237 -7.37 18.47 -9.19
N SER A 238 -7.44 19.78 -9.44
CA SER A 238 -7.89 20.79 -8.48
C SER A 238 -9.39 20.63 -8.23
N LYS A 239 -10.19 20.44 -9.29
CA LYS A 239 -11.63 20.13 -9.21
C LYS A 239 -11.91 18.82 -8.47
N ILE A 240 -11.12 17.77 -8.74
CA ILE A 240 -11.24 16.50 -8.00
C ILE A 240 -10.93 16.72 -6.51
N ARG A 241 -9.89 17.50 -6.16
CA ARG A 241 -9.55 17.79 -4.76
C ARG A 241 -10.66 18.57 -4.08
N TYR A 242 -11.14 19.61 -4.74
CA TYR A 242 -12.27 20.40 -4.26
C TYR A 242 -13.48 19.52 -3.95
N THR A 243 -13.90 18.69 -4.90
CA THR A 243 -15.05 17.78 -4.72
C THR A 243 -14.80 16.79 -3.59
N LEU A 244 -13.62 16.16 -3.54
CA LEU A 244 -13.24 15.24 -2.47
C LEU A 244 -13.32 15.91 -1.10
N ASP A 245 -12.72 17.08 -0.96
CA ASP A 245 -12.59 17.75 0.32
C ASP A 245 -13.91 18.35 0.80
N SER A 246 -14.78 18.81 -0.12
CA SER A 246 -16.14 19.24 0.23
C SER A 246 -16.99 18.08 0.75
N LEU A 247 -17.01 16.94 0.06
CA LEU A 247 -17.73 15.74 0.53
C LEU A 247 -17.20 15.25 1.89
N ILE A 248 -15.89 15.37 2.13
CA ILE A 248 -15.29 14.97 3.40
C ILE A 248 -15.65 15.93 4.53
N LEU A 249 -15.70 17.24 4.28
CA LEU A 249 -16.13 18.23 5.26
C LEU A 249 -17.60 18.02 5.65
N GLU A 250 -18.46 17.80 4.66
CA GLU A 250 -19.87 17.47 4.86
C GLU A 250 -20.01 16.19 5.70
N ALA A 251 -19.24 15.14 5.37
CA ALA A 251 -19.26 13.87 6.09
C ALA A 251 -18.81 13.96 7.55
N ILE A 252 -18.08 15.01 7.93
CA ILE A 252 -17.70 15.28 9.32
C ILE A 252 -18.54 16.40 9.96
N GLY A 253 -19.63 16.83 9.29
CA GLY A 253 -20.57 17.82 9.80
C GLY A 253 -20.06 19.26 9.77
N ILE A 254 -19.15 19.58 8.85
CA ILE A 254 -18.61 20.92 8.66
C ILE A 254 -19.13 21.48 7.33
N ASP A 255 -20.04 22.44 7.41
CA ASP A 255 -20.55 23.20 6.26
C ASP A 255 -19.97 24.62 6.26
N ASP A 256 -18.66 24.72 5.98
CA ASP A 256 -17.95 26.00 5.91
C ASP A 256 -16.85 25.97 4.82
N ILE A 257 -17.12 26.67 3.73
CA ILE A 257 -16.19 26.81 2.61
C ILE A 257 -14.89 27.55 2.98
N GLU A 258 -14.93 28.42 3.99
CA GLU A 258 -13.76 29.13 4.47
C GLU A 258 -12.75 28.16 5.11
N ILE A 259 -13.24 27.14 5.82
CA ILE A 259 -12.41 26.08 6.39
C ILE A 259 -11.65 25.34 5.28
N GLN A 260 -12.31 24.98 4.18
CA GLN A 260 -11.65 24.32 3.04
C GLN A 260 -10.53 25.19 2.46
N ASN A 261 -10.81 26.47 2.24
CA ASN A 261 -9.82 27.43 1.73
C ASN A 261 -8.63 27.61 2.69
N ASN A 262 -8.88 27.66 4.00
CA ASN A 262 -7.84 27.74 5.02
C ASN A 262 -6.95 26.50 5.03
N ILE A 263 -7.54 25.31 4.94
CA ILE A 263 -6.81 24.04 4.83
C ILE A 263 -5.92 24.03 3.57
N TYR A 264 -6.42 24.53 2.44
CA TYR A 264 -5.65 24.59 1.20
C TYR A 264 -4.46 25.54 1.30
N ARG A 265 -4.66 26.73 1.86
CA ARG A 265 -3.56 27.68 2.12
C ARG A 265 -2.50 27.05 3.03
N TYR A 266 -2.94 26.36 4.08
CA TYR A 266 -2.05 25.68 5.02
C TYR A 266 -1.22 24.59 4.34
N ILE A 267 -1.87 23.65 3.65
CA ILE A 267 -1.18 22.55 2.95
C ILE A 267 -0.23 23.09 1.88
N LYS A 268 -0.66 24.06 1.05
CA LYS A 268 0.21 24.66 0.02
C LYS A 268 1.49 25.23 0.61
N LYS A 269 1.40 25.90 1.77
CA LYS A 269 2.58 26.43 2.49
C LYS A 269 3.52 25.34 2.99
N LYS A 270 3.00 24.16 3.34
CA LYS A 270 3.78 23.02 3.84
C LYS A 270 4.40 22.16 2.73
N LEU A 271 3.91 22.28 1.49
CA LEU A 271 4.40 21.53 0.32
C LEU A 271 5.53 22.25 -0.45
N ILE A 272 5.98 23.42 0.02
CA ILE A 272 7.14 24.16 -0.49
C ILE A 272 8.41 23.58 0.16
#